data_AF-A0A9R1RTR4-F1
#
_entry.id   AF-A0A9R1RTR4-F1
#
_cell.length_a   1.000
_cell.length_b   1.000
_cell.length_c   1.000
_cell.angle_alpha   90.00
_cell.angle_beta   90.00
_cell.angle_gamma   90.00
#
_symmetry.space_group_name_H-M   'P 1'
#
loop_
_entity.id
_entity.type
_entity.pdbx_description
1 polymer ?
#
loop_
_entity_poly.entity_id
_entity_poly.type
_entity_poly.pdbx_seq_one_letter_code
_entity_poly.pdbx_strand_id
1 'polypeptide(L)'
;MIIAIYALKNGMIRVVQQSLLGSILSNMLLVVGCAFFAGGIIHRNKDQVFSKATAVVNSGLLLMAVMGLMFPAVLHFTKSEIQQGASELALSRFSSCIMLVAYASYLYFQLSARNSSYSQIGSEEVPNEDATEEDEEVEISMWEAIAWLAVLTIWISVLSEYLVNAIEGASDSLNLPVAFISVILLPIVGNAAEHASAIMFAMKDKLDITIGVAIGSSTQISMFVVMLLNLISHCDICVLCEC
;
A
#
# COMPACT_ATOMS: atom_id res chain seq x y z
N MET A 1 -5.93 2.33 3.92
CA MET A 1 -5.93 3.32 5.01
C MET A 1 -7.26 3.35 5.77
N ILE A 2 -8.40 3.49 5.09
CA ILE A 2 -9.75 3.55 5.73
C ILE A 2 -9.99 2.36 6.67
N ILE A 3 -9.85 1.13 6.18
CA ILE A 3 -10.00 -0.12 6.97
C ILE A 3 -9.07 -0.11 8.21
N ALA A 4 -7.84 0.37 8.05
CA ALA A 4 -6.87 0.42 9.14
C ALA A 4 -7.26 1.41 10.24
N ILE A 5 -7.82 2.57 9.89
CA ILE A 5 -8.31 3.56 10.87
C ILE A 5 -9.49 3.00 11.66
N TYR A 6 -10.46 2.35 10.99
CA TYR A 6 -11.59 1.74 11.68
C TYR A 6 -11.17 0.58 12.59
N ALA A 7 -10.29 -0.30 12.12
CA ALA A 7 -9.74 -1.37 12.94
C ALA A 7 -8.95 -0.83 14.14
N LEU A 8 -8.24 0.29 13.98
CA LEU A 8 -7.56 0.98 15.08
C LEU A 8 -8.55 1.51 16.13
N LYS A 9 -9.63 2.17 15.69
CA LYS A 9 -10.69 2.66 16.59
C LYS A 9 -11.36 1.55 17.39
N ASN A 10 -11.41 0.34 16.84
CA ASN A 10 -11.95 -0.84 17.52
C ASN A 10 -10.88 -1.61 18.34
N GLY A 11 -9.68 -1.05 18.51
CA GLY A 11 -8.60 -1.68 19.30
C GLY A 11 -7.93 -2.89 18.63
N MET A 12 -8.23 -3.17 17.36
CA MET A 12 -7.69 -4.31 16.62
C MET A 12 -6.31 -4.04 16.02
N ILE A 13 -5.35 -3.66 16.88
CA ILE A 13 -3.98 -3.30 16.46
C ILE A 13 -3.30 -4.44 15.68
N ARG A 14 -3.53 -5.69 16.11
CA ARG A 14 -2.95 -6.87 15.47
C ARG A 14 -3.44 -7.05 14.03
N VAL A 15 -4.74 -6.83 13.78
CA VAL A 15 -5.35 -6.89 12.43
C VAL A 15 -4.74 -5.82 11.53
N VAL A 16 -4.56 -4.60 12.05
CA VAL A 16 -3.95 -3.49 11.31
C VAL A 16 -2.51 -3.85 10.91
N GLN A 17 -1.66 -4.24 11.86
CA GLN A 17 -0.27 -4.60 11.59
C GLN A 17 -0.15 -5.73 10.57
N GLN A 18 -0.98 -6.76 10.72
CA GLN A 18 -1.02 -7.91 9.83
C GLN A 18 -1.48 -7.54 8.42
N SER A 19 -2.50 -6.68 8.29
CA SER A 19 -2.99 -6.23 6.99
C SER A 19 -2.00 -5.34 6.24
N LEU A 20 -1.28 -4.46 6.93
CA LEU A 20 -0.27 -3.60 6.29
C LEU A 20 0.92 -4.43 5.80
N LEU A 21 1.40 -5.37 6.62
CA LEU A 21 2.47 -6.28 6.23
C LEU A 21 2.04 -7.17 5.05
N GLY A 22 0.81 -7.71 5.12
CA GLY A 22 0.20 -8.47 4.04
C GLY A 22 0.06 -7.68 2.74
N SER A 23 -0.24 -6.39 2.82
CA SER A 23 -0.33 -5.50 1.66
C SER A 23 1.03 -5.27 0.99
N ILE A 24 2.10 -5.12 1.77
CA ILE A 24 3.47 -5.02 1.22
C ILE A 24 3.84 -6.34 0.55
N LEU A 25 3.58 -7.49 1.20
CA LEU A 25 3.86 -8.81 0.64
C LEU A 25 3.06 -9.08 -0.64
N SER A 26 1.77 -8.74 -0.65
CA SER A 26 0.89 -8.93 -1.79
C SER A 26 1.38 -8.11 -2.99
N ASN A 27 1.69 -6.83 -2.78
CA ASN A 27 2.22 -5.98 -3.85
C ASN A 27 3.58 -6.47 -4.38
N MET A 28 4.48 -6.95 -3.52
CA MET A 28 5.83 -7.37 -3.92
C MET A 28 5.89 -8.76 -4.55
N LEU A 29 5.10 -9.70 -4.05
CA LEU A 29 5.17 -11.10 -4.47
C LEU A 29 4.02 -11.43 -5.41
N LEU A 30 2.79 -11.17 -4.99
CA LEU A 30 1.61 -11.55 -5.77
C LEU A 30 1.47 -10.69 -7.02
N VAL A 31 1.47 -9.36 -6.89
CA VAL A 31 1.23 -8.46 -8.03
C VAL A 31 2.37 -8.51 -9.03
N VAL A 32 3.61 -8.29 -8.57
CA VAL A 32 4.79 -8.34 -9.44
C VAL A 32 4.94 -9.74 -10.05
N GLY A 33 4.69 -10.80 -9.28
CA GLY A 33 4.73 -12.18 -9.78
C GLY A 33 3.66 -12.46 -10.85
N CYS A 34 2.41 -12.10 -10.59
CA CYS A 34 1.32 -12.24 -11.56
C CYS A 34 1.55 -11.38 -12.80
N ALA A 35 2.10 -10.18 -12.64
CA ALA A 35 2.42 -9.29 -13.75
C ALA A 35 3.54 -9.85 -14.65
N PHE A 36 4.61 -10.38 -14.06
CA PHE A 36 5.67 -11.06 -14.83
C PHE A 36 5.16 -12.34 -15.48
N PHE A 37 4.32 -13.10 -14.79
CA PHE A 37 3.73 -14.31 -15.33
C PHE A 37 2.81 -14.01 -16.52
N ALA A 38 1.86 -13.10 -16.37
CA ALA A 38 0.93 -12.71 -17.44
C ALA A 38 1.65 -12.00 -18.60
N GLY A 39 2.55 -11.05 -18.28
CA GLY A 39 3.36 -10.34 -19.27
C GLY A 39 4.26 -11.28 -20.07
N GLY A 40 4.89 -12.26 -19.40
CA GLY A 40 5.75 -13.26 -20.03
C GLY A 40 4.98 -14.30 -20.87
N ILE A 41 3.75 -14.64 -20.51
CA ILE A 41 2.89 -15.51 -21.34
C ILE A 41 2.51 -14.82 -22.65
N ILE A 42 2.13 -13.54 -22.58
CA ILE A 42 1.71 -12.76 -23.76
C ILE A 42 2.91 -12.43 -24.64
N HIS A 43 4.01 -11.97 -24.04
CA HIS A 43 5.23 -11.60 -24.75
C HIS A 43 6.26 -12.72 -24.78
N ARG A 44 5.84 -13.96 -25.08
CA ARG A 44 6.69 -15.16 -24.97
C ARG A 44 8.01 -15.10 -25.76
N ASN A 45 8.07 -14.26 -26.80
CA ASN A 45 9.23 -14.12 -27.68
C ASN A 45 10.04 -12.84 -27.44
N LYS A 46 9.71 -12.03 -26.43
CA LYS A 46 10.34 -10.73 -26.17
C LYS A 46 10.59 -10.55 -24.66
N ASP A 47 11.83 -10.20 -24.32
CA ASP A 47 12.15 -9.79 -22.95
C ASP A 47 11.60 -8.39 -22.67
N GLN A 48 10.82 -8.27 -21.59
CA GLN A 48 10.32 -6.98 -21.11
C GLN A 48 11.45 -6.27 -20.35
N VAL A 49 11.85 -5.10 -20.85
CA VAL A 49 12.91 -4.30 -20.24
C VAL A 49 12.33 -3.24 -19.31
N PHE A 50 13.05 -2.97 -18.22
CA PHE A 50 12.68 -1.94 -17.25
C PHE A 50 13.89 -1.09 -16.88
N SER A 51 13.63 0.15 -16.46
CA SER A 51 14.64 1.10 -16.01
C SER A 51 15.30 0.62 -14.73
N LYS A 52 16.59 0.27 -14.84
CA LYS A 52 17.43 -0.09 -13.69
C LYS A 52 17.47 1.02 -12.64
N ALA A 53 17.51 2.28 -13.07
CA ALA A 53 17.58 3.42 -12.15
C ALA A 53 16.31 3.53 -11.29
N THR A 54 15.12 3.43 -11.91
CA THR A 54 13.84 3.49 -11.20
C THR A 54 13.68 2.30 -10.26
N ALA A 55 14.04 1.10 -10.70
CA ALA A 55 13.98 -0.10 -9.88
C ALA A 55 14.92 -0.02 -8.66
N VAL A 56 16.13 0.52 -8.83
CA VAL A 56 17.12 0.66 -7.73
C VAL A 56 16.65 1.66 -6.68
N VAL A 57 16.15 2.84 -7.08
CA VAL A 57 15.64 3.85 -6.14
C VAL A 57 14.47 3.29 -5.34
N ASN A 58 13.50 2.68 -6.02
CA ASN A 58 12.30 2.13 -5.40
C ASN A 58 12.61 0.95 -4.46
N SER A 59 13.50 0.05 -4.87
CA SER A 59 13.95 -1.08 -4.02
C SER A 59 14.77 -0.60 -2.82
N GLY A 60 15.60 0.43 -2.99
CA GLY A 60 16.38 1.04 -1.91
C GLY A 60 15.51 1.69 -0.84
N LEU A 61 14.45 2.39 -1.25
CA LEU A 61 13.47 2.98 -0.32
C LEU A 61 12.71 1.91 0.46
N LEU A 62 12.29 0.84 -0.22
CA LEU A 62 11.64 -0.29 0.45
C LEU A 62 12.59 -0.96 1.46
N LEU A 63 13.87 -1.14 1.10
CA LEU A 63 14.88 -1.70 2.01
C LEU A 63 15.07 -0.81 3.26
N MET A 64 15.20 0.51 3.06
CA MET A 64 15.28 1.48 4.16
C MET A 64 14.04 1.39 5.07
N ALA A 65 12.86 1.24 4.49
CA ALA A 65 11.61 1.10 5.24
C ALA A 65 11.56 -0.19 6.06
N VAL A 66 11.96 -1.33 5.46
CA VAL A 66 12.03 -2.61 6.17
C VAL A 66 13.03 -2.54 7.32
N MET A 67 14.21 -1.94 7.11
CA MET A 67 15.21 -1.78 8.18
C MET A 67 14.70 -0.87 9.30
N GLY A 68 14.01 0.24 8.96
CA GLY A 68 13.40 1.15 9.94
C GLY A 68 12.30 0.50 10.79
N LEU A 69 11.58 -0.47 10.24
CA LEU A 69 10.57 -1.28 10.94
C LEU A 69 11.17 -2.43 11.76
N MET A 70 12.26 -3.02 11.27
CA MET A 70 12.87 -4.20 11.89
C MET A 70 13.57 -3.84 13.20
N PHE A 71 14.14 -2.64 13.28
CA PHE A 71 14.85 -2.16 14.46
C PHE A 71 13.99 -2.13 15.76
N PRO A 72 12.80 -1.50 15.80
CA PRO A 72 11.93 -1.59 16.98
C PRO A 72 11.42 -3.01 17.24
N ALA A 73 11.15 -3.80 16.19
CA ALA A 73 10.70 -5.19 16.35
C ALA A 73 11.74 -6.07 17.05
N VAL A 74 13.02 -5.96 16.69
CA VAL A 74 14.10 -6.75 17.30
C VAL A 74 14.33 -6.39 18.77
N LEU A 75 14.24 -5.10 19.11
CA LEU A 75 14.39 -4.66 20.50
C LEU A 75 13.30 -5.23 21.40
N HIS A 76 12.05 -5.21 20.93
CA HIS A 76 10.92 -5.84 21.60
C HIS A 76 11.14 -7.35 21.82
N PHE A 77 11.63 -8.07 20.80
CA PHE A 77 11.88 -9.51 20.89
C PHE A 77 13.04 -9.88 21.83
N THR A 78 14.09 -9.06 21.87
CA THR A 78 15.29 -9.34 22.65
C THR A 78 15.11 -9.00 24.13
N LYS A 79 14.07 -8.23 24.49
CA LYS A 79 13.84 -7.71 25.86
C LYS A 79 15.08 -7.07 26.48
N SER A 80 15.94 -6.48 25.66
CA SER A 80 17.24 -5.93 26.07
C SER A 80 17.15 -4.56 26.77
N GLU A 81 15.96 -4.18 27.26
CA GLU A 81 15.73 -2.88 27.87
C GLU A 81 16.18 -2.84 29.33
N ILE A 82 16.98 -1.83 29.66
CA ILE A 82 17.38 -1.49 31.04
C ILE A 82 16.28 -0.67 31.74
N GLN A 83 15.41 0.02 30.99
CA GLN A 83 14.21 0.69 31.49
C GLN A 83 12.99 0.16 30.76
N GLN A 84 11.99 -0.36 31.48
CA GLN A 84 10.79 -0.97 30.91
C GLN A 84 10.00 0.01 30.01
N GLY A 85 9.96 -0.25 28.70
CA GLY A 85 9.07 0.32 27.67
C GLY A 85 9.37 1.75 27.20
N ALA A 86 10.07 2.57 27.98
CA ALA A 86 10.25 3.98 27.67
C ALA A 86 11.26 4.24 26.54
N SER A 87 12.30 3.42 26.42
CA SER A 87 13.34 3.57 25.41
C SER A 87 12.87 3.04 24.06
N GLU A 88 12.17 1.91 24.04
CA GLU A 88 11.55 1.34 22.83
C GLU A 88 10.57 2.33 22.19
N LEU A 89 9.73 2.96 23.02
CA LEU A 89 8.73 3.93 22.54
C LEU A 89 9.38 5.20 21.99
N ALA A 90 10.37 5.76 22.68
CA ALA A 90 11.09 6.95 22.21
C ALA A 90 11.81 6.70 20.87
N LEU A 91 12.36 5.50 20.72
CA LEU A 91 13.07 5.07 19.52
C LEU A 91 12.14 4.84 18.33
N SER A 92 10.97 4.24 18.57
CA SER A 92 9.93 4.05 17.55
C SER A 92 9.38 5.39 17.04
N ARG A 93 9.19 6.37 17.93
CA ARG A 93 8.80 7.74 17.57
C ARG A 93 9.88 8.44 16.73
N PHE A 94 11.13 8.35 17.15
CA PHE A 94 12.26 8.93 16.41
C PHE A 94 12.39 8.33 15.00
N SER A 95 12.32 7.00 14.89
CA SER A 95 12.34 6.28 13.61
C SER A 95 11.18 6.72 12.72
N SER A 96 9.95 6.77 13.24
CA SER A 96 8.76 7.19 12.49
C SER A 96 8.87 8.61 11.96
N CYS A 97 9.38 9.56 12.76
CA CYS A 97 9.63 10.94 12.32
C CYS A 97 10.66 11.00 11.18
N ILE A 98 11.78 10.29 11.30
CA ILE A 98 12.81 10.26 10.24
C ILE A 98 12.25 9.68 8.95
N MET A 99 11.51 8.57 9.05
CA MET A 99 10.92 7.89 7.90
C MET A 99 9.88 8.76 7.19
N LEU A 100 9.07 9.53 7.93
CA LEU A 100 8.14 10.50 7.36
C LEU A 100 8.86 11.65 6.64
N VAL A 101 9.94 12.19 7.22
CA VAL A 101 10.75 13.25 6.57
C VAL A 101 11.44 12.72 5.31
N ALA A 102 11.98 11.50 5.37
CA ALA A 102 12.57 10.83 4.22
C ALA A 102 11.53 10.60 3.11
N TYR A 103 10.32 10.16 3.47
CA TYR A 103 9.22 9.99 2.52
C TYR A 103 8.74 11.32 1.92
N ALA A 104 8.63 12.38 2.72
CA ALA A 104 8.28 13.72 2.23
C ALA A 104 9.35 14.27 1.27
N SER A 105 10.63 14.06 1.58
CA SER A 105 11.74 14.42 0.70
C SER A 105 11.72 13.61 -0.60
N TYR A 106 11.39 12.32 -0.51
CA TYR A 106 11.17 11.46 -1.68
C TYR A 106 10.00 11.96 -2.53
N LEU A 107 8.84 12.27 -1.94
CA LEU A 107 7.71 12.82 -2.66
C LEU A 107 8.05 14.16 -3.31
N TYR A 108 8.76 15.05 -2.62
CA TYR A 108 9.23 16.30 -3.19
C TYR A 108 10.13 16.06 -4.41
N PHE A 109 11.13 15.18 -4.29
CA PHE A 109 11.99 14.81 -5.41
C PHE A 109 11.20 14.16 -6.54
N GLN A 110 10.26 13.28 -6.22
CA GLN A 110 9.45 12.57 -7.21
C GLN A 110 8.52 13.52 -7.96
N LEU A 111 7.83 14.44 -7.27
CA LEU A 111 6.96 15.45 -7.88
C LEU A 111 7.76 16.47 -8.68
N SER A 112 8.91 16.92 -8.15
CA SER A 112 9.79 17.87 -8.82
C SER A 112 10.46 17.27 -10.07
N ALA A 113 11.00 16.05 -9.97
CA ALA A 113 11.62 15.36 -11.09
C ALA A 113 10.61 14.88 -12.14
N ARG A 114 9.38 14.52 -11.72
CA ARG A 114 8.32 14.00 -12.60
C ARG A 114 7.39 15.06 -13.19
N ASN A 115 7.58 16.35 -12.85
CA ASN A 115 7.00 17.45 -13.62
C ASN A 115 7.52 17.48 -15.08
N SER A 116 8.59 16.73 -15.37
CA SER A 116 9.15 16.51 -16.72
C SER A 116 8.59 15.26 -17.44
N SER A 117 8.01 14.27 -16.73
CA SER A 117 7.56 12.99 -17.31
C SER A 117 6.05 12.73 -17.26
N TYR A 118 5.26 13.55 -16.54
CA TYR A 118 3.79 13.39 -16.51
C TYR A 118 3.13 13.63 -17.88
N SER A 119 3.82 14.31 -18.81
CA SER A 119 3.42 14.47 -20.21
C SER A 119 3.37 13.17 -21.02
N GLN A 120 3.88 12.04 -20.51
CA GLN A 120 3.75 10.72 -21.15
C GLN A 120 2.70 9.79 -20.52
N ILE A 121 2.20 10.12 -19.33
CA ILE A 121 1.31 9.23 -18.56
C ILE A 121 -0.17 9.60 -18.79
N GLY A 122 -0.45 10.86 -19.18
CA GLY A 122 -1.79 11.34 -19.48
C GLY A 122 -2.29 11.11 -20.90
N SER A 123 -1.55 10.38 -21.76
CA SER A 123 -1.87 10.25 -23.19
C SER A 123 -1.87 8.82 -23.71
N GLU A 124 -1.95 7.82 -22.85
CA GLU A 124 -2.10 6.44 -23.32
C GLU A 124 -3.22 5.76 -22.54
N GLU A 125 -4.41 6.08 -23.01
CA GLU A 125 -5.60 5.24 -22.93
C GLU A 125 -5.23 3.75 -22.93
N VAL A 126 -5.97 3.00 -22.13
CA VAL A 126 -6.12 1.57 -22.28
C VAL A 126 -6.58 1.33 -23.72
N PRO A 127 -5.83 0.69 -24.65
CA PRO A 127 -6.46 0.29 -25.90
C PRO A 127 -7.50 -0.77 -25.53
N ASN A 128 -8.77 -0.42 -25.70
CA ASN A 128 -9.86 -1.37 -25.81
C ASN A 128 -9.63 -2.07 -27.16
N GLU A 129 -9.26 -3.35 -27.12
CA GLU A 129 -9.40 -4.21 -28.29
C GLU A 129 -10.88 -4.54 -28.47
N ASP A 130 -11.61 -3.59 -29.04
CA ASP A 130 -12.79 -3.79 -29.87
C ASP A 130 -13.02 -2.46 -30.64
N ALA A 131 -12.16 -2.24 -31.63
CA ALA A 131 -12.25 -1.10 -32.53
C ALA A 131 -13.40 -1.29 -33.53
N THR A 132 -14.62 -1.13 -33.04
CA THR A 132 -15.80 -0.67 -33.81
C THR A 132 -16.79 -0.07 -32.83
N GLU A 133 -16.56 1.18 -32.44
CA GLU A 133 -17.52 2.28 -32.39
C GLU A 133 -16.83 3.48 -31.75
N GLU A 134 -17.15 4.66 -32.24
CA GLU A 134 -16.61 5.96 -31.84
C GLU A 134 -17.09 6.27 -30.41
N ASP A 135 -16.45 5.71 -29.39
CA ASP A 135 -16.66 6.17 -28.02
C ASP A 135 -15.83 7.45 -27.83
N GLU A 136 -16.51 8.59 -27.95
CA GLU A 136 -16.04 9.86 -27.40
C GLU A 136 -15.48 9.59 -25.98
N GLU A 137 -14.18 9.83 -25.77
CA GLU A 137 -13.62 9.80 -24.43
C GLU A 137 -14.44 10.75 -23.56
N VAL A 138 -15.28 10.18 -22.68
CA VAL A 138 -16.10 10.97 -21.76
C VAL A 138 -15.14 11.59 -20.74
N GLU A 139 -14.63 12.77 -21.07
CA GLU A 139 -13.82 13.58 -20.17
C GLU A 139 -14.69 13.99 -18.99
N ILE A 140 -14.55 13.24 -17.90
CA ILE A 140 -15.25 13.52 -16.64
C ILE A 140 -14.80 14.90 -16.15
N SER A 141 -15.75 15.79 -15.88
CA SER A 141 -15.41 17.12 -15.37
C SER A 141 -14.66 17.00 -14.03
N MET A 142 -13.71 17.89 -13.75
CA MET A 142 -12.97 17.90 -12.47
C MET A 142 -13.92 17.86 -11.25
N TRP A 143 -15.07 18.55 -11.35
CA TRP A 143 -16.08 18.56 -10.30
C TRP A 143 -16.82 17.22 -10.15
N GLU A 144 -17.08 16.54 -11.27
CA GLU A 144 -17.68 15.21 -11.29
C GLU A 144 -16.71 14.16 -10.72
N ALA A 145 -15.41 14.26 -11.04
CA ALA A 145 -14.39 13.39 -10.48
C ALA A 145 -14.28 13.56 -8.94
N ILE A 146 -14.28 14.80 -8.45
CA ILE A 146 -14.29 15.09 -7.00
C ILE A 146 -15.57 14.53 -6.35
N ALA A 147 -16.73 14.71 -7.00
CA ALA A 147 -18.00 14.19 -6.49
C ALA A 147 -18.00 12.67 -6.39
N TRP A 148 -17.59 11.96 -7.45
CA TRP A 148 -17.48 10.50 -7.47
C TRP A 148 -16.48 9.98 -6.44
N LEU A 149 -15.32 10.62 -6.33
CA LEU A 149 -14.31 10.27 -5.33
C LEU A 149 -14.88 10.40 -3.91
N ALA A 150 -15.58 11.49 -3.61
CA ALA A 150 -16.19 11.71 -2.30
C ALA A 150 -17.27 10.65 -2.00
N VAL A 151 -18.17 10.38 -2.95
CA VAL A 151 -19.25 9.39 -2.80
C VAL A 151 -18.69 8.00 -2.56
N LEU A 152 -17.73 7.55 -3.38
CA LEU A 152 -17.10 6.23 -3.23
C LEU A 152 -16.32 6.14 -1.91
N THR A 153 -15.64 7.21 -1.50
CA THR A 153 -14.92 7.24 -0.21
C THR A 153 -15.87 7.06 0.96
N ILE A 154 -17.01 7.76 0.96
CA ILE A 154 -18.04 7.62 2.00
C ILE A 154 -18.61 6.19 1.99
N TRP A 155 -18.90 5.65 0.81
CA TRP A 155 -19.43 4.30 0.67
C TRP A 155 -18.45 3.24 1.21
N ILE A 156 -17.18 3.32 0.84
CA ILE A 156 -16.12 2.43 1.33
C ILE A 156 -15.93 2.61 2.84
N SER A 157 -16.05 3.83 3.37
CA SER A 157 -15.99 4.09 4.82
C SER A 157 -17.04 3.28 5.58
N VAL A 158 -18.29 3.30 5.12
CA VAL A 158 -19.39 2.52 5.72
C VAL A 158 -19.11 1.02 5.59
N LEU A 159 -18.72 0.54 4.41
CA LEU A 159 -18.40 -0.88 4.19
C LEU A 159 -17.21 -1.36 5.05
N SER A 160 -16.24 -0.49 5.31
CA SER A 160 -15.06 -0.83 6.09
C SER A 160 -15.39 -1.15 7.56
N GLU A 161 -16.40 -0.49 8.12
CA GLU A 161 -16.88 -0.79 9.48
C GLU A 161 -17.51 -2.18 9.54
N TYR A 162 -18.39 -2.50 8.60
CA TYR A 162 -18.99 -3.84 8.48
C TYR A 162 -17.93 -4.92 8.23
N LEU A 163 -16.96 -4.65 7.36
CA LEU A 163 -15.86 -5.57 7.06
C LEU A 163 -15.07 -5.89 8.33
N VAL A 164 -14.64 -4.86 9.07
CA VAL A 164 -13.82 -5.00 10.28
C VAL A 164 -14.58 -5.77 11.37
N ASN A 165 -15.86 -5.49 11.57
CA ASN A 165 -16.69 -6.22 12.54
C ASN A 165 -16.94 -7.68 12.13
N ALA A 166 -16.90 -7.99 10.83
CA ALA A 166 -17.08 -9.34 10.32
C ALA A 166 -15.82 -10.21 10.40
N ILE A 167 -14.62 -9.66 10.66
CA ILE A 167 -13.36 -10.42 10.65
C ILE A 167 -13.37 -11.55 11.70
N GLU A 168 -13.80 -11.25 12.92
CA GLU A 168 -13.84 -12.27 14.00
C GLU A 168 -14.91 -13.32 13.71
N GLY A 169 -16.11 -12.91 13.28
CA GLY A 169 -17.16 -13.85 12.89
C GLY A 169 -16.78 -14.73 11.68
N ALA A 170 -16.01 -14.19 10.73
CA ALA A 170 -15.46 -14.96 9.61
C ALA A 170 -14.39 -15.96 10.06
N SER A 171 -13.54 -15.58 11.04
CA SER A 171 -12.55 -16.48 11.65
C SER A 171 -13.22 -17.70 12.27
N ASP A 172 -14.27 -17.48 13.08
CA ASP A 172 -14.97 -18.56 13.79
C ASP A 172 -15.75 -19.48 12.84
N SER A 173 -16.42 -18.91 11.84
CA SER A 173 -17.21 -19.69 10.87
C SER A 173 -16.35 -20.49 9.88
N LEU A 174 -15.25 -19.90 9.40
CA LEU A 174 -14.35 -20.55 8.44
C LEU A 174 -13.25 -21.40 9.10
N ASN A 175 -13.14 -21.38 10.44
CA ASN A 175 -12.02 -21.98 11.18
C ASN A 175 -10.64 -21.51 10.67
N LEU A 176 -10.55 -20.25 10.24
CA LEU A 176 -9.32 -19.63 9.77
C LEU A 176 -8.81 -18.65 10.81
N PRO A 177 -7.50 -18.62 11.11
CA PRO A 177 -6.99 -17.65 12.07
C PRO A 177 -7.20 -16.23 11.55
N VAL A 178 -7.58 -15.30 12.43
CA VAL A 178 -7.70 -13.85 12.14
C VAL A 178 -6.47 -13.31 11.40
N ALA A 179 -5.29 -13.83 11.72
CA ALA A 179 -4.04 -13.51 11.04
C ALA A 179 -4.04 -13.86 9.55
N PHE A 180 -4.59 -15.00 9.15
CA PHE A 180 -4.67 -15.39 7.75
C PHE A 180 -5.62 -14.47 6.97
N ILE A 181 -6.79 -14.17 7.55
CA ILE A 181 -7.76 -13.24 6.95
C ILE A 181 -7.12 -11.85 6.78
N SER A 182 -6.40 -11.39 7.81
CA SER A 182 -5.78 -10.07 7.82
C SER A 182 -4.58 -9.94 6.89
N VAL A 183 -3.69 -10.93 6.83
CA VAL A 183 -2.46 -10.89 6.01
C VAL A 183 -2.73 -11.21 4.54
N ILE A 184 -3.66 -12.12 4.24
CA ILE A 184 -3.86 -12.64 2.88
C ILE A 184 -5.12 -12.06 2.23
N LEU A 185 -6.29 -12.25 2.85
CA LEU A 185 -7.56 -11.90 2.21
C LEU A 185 -7.79 -10.39 2.13
N LEU A 186 -7.58 -9.68 3.25
CA LEU A 186 -7.82 -8.23 3.32
C LEU A 186 -7.00 -7.45 2.28
N PRO A 187 -5.68 -7.70 2.11
CA PRO A 187 -4.89 -6.92 1.17
C PRO A 187 -5.16 -7.25 -0.29
N ILE A 188 -5.54 -8.50 -0.59
CA ILE A 188 -5.94 -8.88 -1.96
C ILE A 188 -7.20 -8.09 -2.35
N VAL A 189 -8.23 -8.07 -1.49
CA VAL A 189 -9.47 -7.36 -1.78
C VAL A 189 -9.25 -5.85 -1.75
N GLY A 190 -8.53 -5.34 -0.76
CA GLY A 190 -8.30 -3.91 -0.56
C GLY A 190 -7.51 -3.25 -1.68
N ASN A 191 -6.64 -4.00 -2.36
CA ASN A 191 -5.79 -3.48 -3.44
C ASN A 191 -6.11 -4.12 -4.81
N ALA A 192 -7.23 -4.84 -4.94
CA ALA A 192 -7.56 -5.60 -6.15
C ALA A 192 -7.55 -4.74 -7.43
N ALA A 193 -8.05 -3.51 -7.36
CA ALA A 193 -8.06 -2.59 -8.51
C ALA A 193 -6.64 -2.15 -8.91
N GLU A 194 -5.76 -1.89 -7.93
CA GLU A 194 -4.34 -1.58 -8.18
C GLU A 194 -3.63 -2.81 -8.78
N HIS A 195 -3.95 -4.01 -8.28
CA HIS A 195 -3.39 -5.27 -8.78
C HIS A 195 -3.79 -5.54 -10.22
N ALA A 196 -5.08 -5.38 -10.54
CA ALA A 196 -5.62 -5.59 -11.88
C ALA A 196 -5.01 -4.62 -12.89
N SER A 197 -4.93 -3.32 -12.54
CA SER A 197 -4.32 -2.31 -13.40
C SER A 197 -2.83 -2.55 -13.62
N ALA A 198 -2.07 -2.92 -12.58
CA ALA A 198 -0.66 -3.28 -12.71
C ALA A 198 -0.45 -4.48 -13.65
N ILE A 199 -1.24 -5.54 -13.50
CA ILE A 199 -1.16 -6.71 -14.38
C ILE A 199 -1.51 -6.32 -15.83
N MET A 200 -2.55 -5.51 -16.03
CA MET A 200 -2.93 -5.01 -17.35
C MET A 200 -1.80 -4.20 -18.02
N PHE A 201 -1.10 -3.35 -17.27
CA PHE A 201 0.05 -2.61 -17.81
C PHE A 201 1.21 -3.54 -18.19
N ALA A 202 1.47 -4.59 -17.41
CA ALA A 202 2.49 -5.58 -17.75
C ALA A 202 2.14 -6.36 -19.02
N MET A 203 0.85 -6.69 -19.20
CA MET A 203 0.34 -7.30 -20.44
C MET A 203 0.44 -6.38 -21.66
N LYS A 204 0.56 -5.06 -21.46
CA LYS A 204 0.76 -4.04 -22.51
C LYS A 204 2.22 -3.63 -22.71
N ASP A 205 3.15 -4.45 -22.24
CA ASP A 205 4.59 -4.20 -22.30
C ASP A 205 5.10 -2.97 -21.52
N LYS A 206 4.29 -2.48 -20.58
CA LYS A 206 4.59 -1.32 -19.73
C LYS A 206 5.06 -1.77 -18.34
N LEU A 207 6.16 -2.52 -18.32
CA LEU A 207 6.68 -3.13 -17.10
C LEU A 207 7.20 -2.08 -16.10
N ASP A 208 7.74 -0.95 -16.58
CA ASP A 208 8.15 0.19 -15.73
C ASP A 208 6.98 0.78 -14.93
N ILE A 209 5.80 0.90 -15.55
CA ILE A 209 4.59 1.42 -14.89
C ILE A 209 4.11 0.40 -13.85
N THR A 210 4.10 -0.88 -14.21
CA THR A 210 3.73 -1.99 -13.31
C THR A 210 4.57 -2.00 -12.03
N ILE A 211 5.91 -1.97 -12.18
CA ILE A 211 6.84 -1.91 -11.04
C ILE A 211 6.65 -0.60 -10.27
N GLY A 212 6.42 0.51 -10.97
CA GLY A 212 6.14 1.81 -10.38
C GLY A 212 4.92 1.78 -9.45
N VAL A 213 3.81 1.16 -9.89
CA VAL A 213 2.58 1.00 -9.11
C VAL A 213 2.82 0.08 -7.91
N ALA A 214 3.35 -1.13 -8.13
CA ALA A 214 3.52 -2.12 -7.07
C ALA A 214 4.53 -1.70 -6.00
N ILE A 215 5.69 -1.16 -6.41
CA ILE A 215 6.68 -0.68 -5.45
C ILE A 215 6.28 0.65 -4.84
N GLY A 216 5.72 1.58 -5.63
CA GLY A 216 5.24 2.87 -5.11
C GLY A 216 4.20 2.71 -4.00
N SER A 217 3.19 1.86 -4.22
CA SER A 217 2.16 1.53 -3.22
C SER A 217 2.80 0.91 -1.96
N SER A 218 3.74 -0.03 -2.13
CA SER A 218 4.46 -0.64 -0.99
C SER A 218 5.35 0.34 -0.21
N THR A 219 6.04 1.24 -0.89
CA THR A 219 6.86 2.29 -0.28
C THR A 219 5.98 3.28 0.49
N GLN A 220 4.84 3.67 -0.09
CA GLN A 220 3.85 4.51 0.59
C GLN A 220 3.32 3.81 1.85
N ILE A 221 2.94 2.54 1.76
CA ILE A 221 2.46 1.79 2.92
C ILE A 221 3.54 1.73 4.00
N SER A 222 4.77 1.36 3.64
CA SER A 222 5.84 1.13 4.61
C SER A 222 6.38 2.41 5.25
N MET A 223 6.64 3.46 4.46
CA MET A 223 7.29 4.69 4.95
C MET A 223 6.28 5.72 5.49
N PHE A 224 5.05 5.72 4.99
CA PHE A 224 4.02 6.67 5.43
C PHE A 224 2.98 6.00 6.30
N VAL A 225 2.24 5.00 5.79
CA VAL A 225 1.07 4.47 6.50
C VAL A 225 1.47 3.78 7.82
N VAL A 226 2.46 2.89 7.80
CA VAL A 226 2.91 2.19 9.01
C VAL A 226 3.49 3.17 10.03
N MET A 227 4.30 4.14 9.58
CA MET A 227 4.93 5.14 10.47
C MET A 227 3.92 6.11 11.06
N LEU A 228 2.94 6.55 10.27
CA LEU A 228 1.85 7.38 10.74
C LEU A 228 0.99 6.63 11.76
N LEU A 229 0.65 5.36 11.49
CA LEU A 229 -0.11 4.54 12.42
C LEU A 229 0.67 4.23 13.70
N ASN A 230 1.99 4.08 13.64
CA ASN A 230 2.81 3.99 14.84
C ASN A 230 2.66 5.26 15.71
N LEU A 231 2.70 6.44 15.09
CA LEU A 231 2.51 7.73 15.76
C LEU A 231 1.10 7.87 16.37
N ILE A 232 0.06 7.48 15.62
CA ILE A 232 -1.35 7.56 16.06
C ILE A 232 -1.64 6.51 17.14
N SER A 233 -1.29 5.25 16.94
CA SER A 233 -1.58 4.16 17.89
C SER A 233 -0.95 4.42 19.26
N HIS A 234 0.24 5.03 19.29
CA HIS A 234 0.90 5.41 20.54
C HIS A 234 0.39 6.73 21.12
N CYS A 235 -0.29 7.57 20.34
CA CYS A 235 -1.02 8.73 20.84
C CYS A 235 -2.36 8.29 21.45
N ASP A 236 -3.08 7.39 20.77
CA ASP A 236 -4.34 6.81 21.24
C ASP A 236 -4.15 5.86 22.44
N ILE A 237 -3.04 5.12 22.56
CA ILE A 237 -2.73 4.36 23.79
C ILE A 237 -2.44 5.29 24.98
N CYS A 238 -1.94 6.51 24.74
CA CYS A 238 -1.84 7.53 25.80
C CYS A 238 -3.23 8.13 26.13
N VAL A 239 -4.11 8.30 25.16
CA VAL A 239 -5.45 8.90 25.34
C VAL A 239 -6.49 7.89 25.88
N LEU A 240 -6.34 6.58 25.60
CA LEU A 240 -7.20 5.51 26.14
C LEU A 240 -6.72 4.99 27.51
N CYS A 241 -5.49 5.28 27.94
CA CYS A 241 -5.03 5.03 29.32
C CYS A 241 -5.24 6.22 30.26
N GLU A 242 -5.70 7.37 29.77
CA GLU A 242 -6.26 8.44 30.59
C GLU A 242 -7.80 8.42 30.50
N CYS A 243 -8.39 7.30 30.94
CA CYS A 243 -9.73 7.20 31.55
C CYS A 243 -9.83 5.89 32.33
#